data_AF-A0A0F9IIJ4-F1
#
_entry.id   AF-A0A0F9IIJ4-F1
#
_cell.length_a   1.000
_cell.length_b   1.000
_cell.length_c   1.000
_cell.angle_alpha   90.00
_cell.angle_beta   90.00
_cell.angle_gamma   90.00
#
_symmetry.space_group_name_H-M   'P 1'
#
loop_
_entity.id
_entity.type
_entity.pdbx_description
1 polymer ?
#
loop_
_entity_poly.entity_id
_entity_poly.type
_entity_poly.pdbx_seq_one_letter_code
_entity_poly.pdbx_strand_id
1 'polypeptide(L)'
;MIFLDLDGVLAEFCVPFSRVIQQFDPTMPTITTATQPDWGTWGGEMTDERLSFGWEVLKKVENFWETVPSLAPPSVFARLAAAHKEIPILFVTSRIPTLGNSVQRQCINWLEERGILDPLVIVAGGDARGRTGKTDKASIARIWSPYFIIEDGPQNALDYAAAGFEVALLDWPYTANTKAPGIHRCNLDEALEMAGVPYV
;
A
#
# COMPACT_ATOMS: atom_id res chain seq x y z
N MET A 1 14.99 11.24 -1.72
CA MET A 1 14.26 10.17 -1.01
C MET A 1 13.12 9.68 -1.87
N ILE A 2 12.70 8.44 -1.66
CA ILE A 2 11.59 7.81 -2.38
C ILE A 2 10.44 7.57 -1.39
N PHE A 3 9.20 7.73 -1.85
CA PHE A 3 8.04 7.21 -1.14
C PHE A 3 7.61 5.87 -1.75
N LEU A 4 7.28 4.92 -0.89
CA LEU A 4 6.91 3.58 -1.32
C LEU A 4 5.69 3.11 -0.50
N ASP A 5 4.59 2.80 -1.17
CA ASP A 5 3.42 2.21 -0.49
C ASP A 5 3.67 0.74 -0.09
N LEU A 6 2.89 0.25 0.85
CA LEU A 6 2.93 -1.15 1.29
C LEU A 6 1.88 -1.99 0.58
N ASP A 7 0.60 -1.71 0.79
CA ASP A 7 -0.48 -2.54 0.25
C ASP A 7 -0.54 -2.38 -1.27
N GLY A 8 -0.71 -3.48 -2.00
CA GLY A 8 -0.72 -3.46 -3.47
C GLY A 8 0.64 -3.21 -4.14
N VAL A 9 1.68 -2.90 -3.36
CA VAL A 9 3.08 -2.75 -3.82
C VAL A 9 3.98 -3.85 -3.25
N LEU A 10 4.11 -3.94 -1.92
CA LEU A 10 4.91 -4.96 -1.24
C LEU A 10 4.05 -6.01 -0.53
N ALA A 11 2.83 -5.66 -0.13
CA ALA A 11 1.95 -6.46 0.70
C ALA A 11 0.65 -6.81 -0.03
N GLU A 12 0.22 -8.06 0.09
CA GLU A 12 -1.00 -8.59 -0.53
C GLU A 12 -2.18 -8.45 0.46
N PHE A 13 -2.88 -7.32 0.39
CA PHE A 13 -4.00 -6.97 1.26
C PHE A 13 -5.32 -7.66 0.87
N CYS A 14 -5.56 -7.88 -0.43
CA CYS A 14 -6.86 -8.30 -0.93
C CYS A 14 -7.23 -9.71 -0.44
N VAL A 15 -6.24 -10.61 -0.39
CA VAL A 15 -6.43 -11.99 0.08
C VAL A 15 -6.89 -12.05 1.54
N PRO A 16 -6.16 -11.48 2.53
CA PRO A 16 -6.61 -11.54 3.92
C PRO A 16 -7.91 -10.76 4.14
N PHE A 17 -8.15 -9.66 3.44
CA PHE A 17 -9.41 -8.90 3.60
C PHE A 17 -10.62 -9.66 3.07
N SER A 18 -10.53 -10.31 1.89
CA SER A 18 -11.60 -11.18 1.38
C SER A 18 -11.89 -12.35 2.32
N ARG A 19 -10.85 -12.95 2.95
CA ARG A 19 -11.01 -14.00 3.96
C ARG A 19 -11.71 -13.54 5.23
N VAL A 20 -11.50 -12.29 5.65
CA VAL A 20 -12.26 -11.71 6.78
C VAL A 20 -13.74 -11.67 6.42
N ILE A 21 -14.09 -11.22 5.22
CA ILE A 21 -15.49 -11.13 4.75
C ILE A 21 -16.13 -12.51 4.62
N GLN A 22 -15.37 -13.54 4.19
CA GLN A 22 -15.85 -14.93 4.10
C GLN A 22 -16.39 -15.50 5.42
N GLN A 23 -16.00 -14.95 6.57
CA GLN A 23 -16.55 -15.34 7.87
C GLN A 23 -18.03 -14.95 8.03
N PHE A 24 -18.47 -13.91 7.33
CA PHE A 24 -19.87 -13.43 7.30
C PHE A 24 -20.61 -13.91 6.06
N ASP A 25 -19.96 -13.86 4.91
CA ASP A 25 -20.53 -14.26 3.64
C ASP A 25 -19.62 -15.27 2.92
N PRO A 26 -19.88 -16.58 3.08
CA PRO A 26 -19.10 -17.64 2.44
C PRO A 26 -19.11 -17.61 0.91
N THR A 27 -20.00 -16.83 0.28
CA THR A 27 -20.04 -16.68 -1.17
C THR A 27 -18.98 -15.70 -1.69
N MET A 28 -18.36 -14.91 -0.81
CA MET A 28 -17.28 -13.99 -1.16
C MET A 28 -16.10 -14.76 -1.78
N PRO A 29 -15.69 -14.46 -3.02
CA PRO A 29 -14.49 -15.07 -3.60
C PRO A 29 -13.23 -14.57 -2.89
N THR A 30 -12.16 -15.38 -2.92
CA THR A 30 -10.83 -14.88 -2.57
C THR A 30 -10.32 -14.00 -3.71
N ILE A 31 -10.15 -12.72 -3.43
CA ILE A 31 -9.62 -11.73 -4.37
C ILE A 31 -8.14 -11.50 -4.07
N THR A 32 -7.31 -11.43 -5.11
CA THR A 32 -5.91 -11.01 -5.01
C THR A 32 -5.74 -9.62 -5.64
N THR A 33 -4.66 -8.92 -5.28
CA THR A 33 -4.32 -7.64 -5.93
C THR A 33 -4.21 -7.80 -7.45
N ALA A 34 -3.59 -8.90 -7.92
CA ALA A 34 -3.39 -9.17 -9.35
C ALA A 34 -4.69 -9.43 -10.13
N THR A 35 -5.75 -9.87 -9.47
CA THR A 35 -7.03 -10.21 -10.13
C THR A 35 -8.14 -9.20 -9.87
N GLN A 36 -7.94 -8.24 -8.97
CA GLN A 36 -8.94 -7.22 -8.65
C GLN A 36 -9.23 -6.36 -9.90
N PRO A 37 -10.48 -6.33 -10.42
CA PRO A 37 -10.78 -5.67 -11.69
C PRO A 37 -10.90 -4.14 -11.57
N ASP A 38 -11.37 -3.64 -10.42
CA ASP A 38 -11.59 -2.22 -10.17
C ASP A 38 -11.32 -1.86 -8.71
N TRP A 39 -11.09 -0.57 -8.48
CA TRP A 39 -10.91 -0.03 -7.14
C TRP A 39 -12.25 0.10 -6.41
N GLY A 40 -12.36 -0.55 -5.25
CA GLY A 40 -13.46 -0.37 -4.31
C GLY A 40 -14.63 -1.34 -4.47
N THR A 41 -15.05 -1.73 -5.69
CA THR A 41 -16.17 -2.65 -5.88
C THR A 41 -15.75 -4.08 -6.17
N TRP A 42 -14.50 -4.31 -6.58
CA TRP A 42 -13.93 -5.64 -6.84
C TRP A 42 -14.79 -6.48 -7.79
N GLY A 43 -15.24 -5.88 -8.89
CA GLY A 43 -16.07 -6.53 -9.90
C GLY A 43 -17.54 -6.63 -9.49
N GLY A 44 -17.98 -5.82 -8.52
CA GLY A 44 -19.29 -5.90 -7.89
C GLY A 44 -19.35 -6.85 -6.69
N GLU A 45 -18.28 -7.55 -6.35
CA GLU A 45 -18.22 -8.44 -5.18
C GLU A 45 -18.18 -7.66 -3.86
N MET A 46 -17.61 -6.47 -3.84
CA MET A 46 -17.53 -5.65 -2.64
C MET A 46 -18.76 -4.74 -2.52
N THR A 47 -19.79 -5.24 -1.83
CA THR A 47 -20.94 -4.42 -1.43
C THR A 47 -20.61 -3.56 -0.21
N ASP A 48 -21.39 -2.50 0.03
CA ASP A 48 -21.23 -1.66 1.22
C ASP A 48 -21.34 -2.45 2.54
N GLU A 49 -22.19 -3.48 2.56
CA GLU A 49 -22.36 -4.37 3.72
C GLU A 49 -21.11 -5.23 3.95
N ARG A 50 -20.59 -5.88 2.90
CA ARG A 50 -19.34 -6.67 2.97
C ARG A 50 -18.16 -5.79 3.37
N LEU A 51 -18.05 -4.60 2.78
CA LEU A 51 -16.99 -3.64 3.10
C LEU A 51 -17.07 -3.18 4.56
N SER A 52 -18.26 -2.78 5.02
CA SER A 52 -18.50 -2.36 6.40
C SER A 52 -18.17 -3.48 7.38
N PHE A 53 -18.66 -4.70 7.13
CA PHE A 53 -18.35 -5.87 7.94
C PHE A 53 -16.84 -6.14 8.00
N GLY A 54 -16.18 -6.18 6.84
CA GLY A 54 -14.75 -6.44 6.72
C GLY A 54 -13.93 -5.48 7.56
N TRP A 55 -14.21 -4.17 7.50
CA TRP A 55 -13.53 -3.18 8.32
C TRP A 55 -13.83 -3.32 9.81
N GLU A 56 -15.07 -3.58 10.20
CA GLU A 56 -15.44 -3.75 11.62
C GLU A 56 -14.84 -5.00 12.26
N VAL A 57 -14.63 -6.07 11.48
CA VAL A 57 -13.91 -7.25 11.96
C VAL A 57 -12.41 -7.00 11.99
N LEU A 58 -11.82 -6.44 10.92
CA LEU A 58 -10.38 -6.21 10.83
C LEU A 58 -9.86 -5.35 11.99
N LYS A 59 -10.62 -4.33 12.42
CA LYS A 59 -10.30 -3.52 13.62
C LYS A 59 -10.10 -4.34 14.89
N LYS A 60 -10.74 -5.50 14.99
CA LYS A 60 -10.71 -6.41 16.16
C LYS A 60 -9.65 -7.51 16.03
N VAL A 61 -8.97 -7.61 14.90
CA VAL A 61 -7.88 -8.59 14.72
C VAL A 61 -6.60 -7.98 15.29
N GLU A 62 -6.04 -8.62 16.31
CA GLU A 62 -4.81 -8.16 16.94
C GLU A 62 -3.63 -8.23 15.95
N ASN A 63 -2.91 -7.11 15.81
CA ASN A 63 -1.74 -6.96 14.95
C ASN A 63 -1.94 -7.44 13.49
N PHE A 64 -3.14 -7.27 12.94
CA PHE A 64 -3.50 -7.76 11.60
C PHE A 64 -2.43 -7.43 10.53
N TRP A 65 -1.90 -6.21 10.53
CA TRP A 65 -0.98 -5.76 9.48
C TRP A 65 0.38 -6.47 9.51
N GLU A 66 0.77 -7.07 10.64
CA GLU A 66 1.97 -7.92 10.74
C GLU A 66 1.77 -9.27 10.02
N THR A 67 0.52 -9.69 9.84
CA THR A 67 0.18 -11.01 9.27
C THR A 67 -0.04 -11.00 7.75
N VAL A 68 -0.06 -9.82 7.13
CA VAL A 68 -0.35 -9.68 5.70
C VAL A 68 0.74 -10.36 4.87
N PRO A 69 0.41 -11.23 3.91
CA PRO A 69 1.40 -11.89 3.07
C PRO A 69 2.16 -10.90 2.19
N SER A 70 3.39 -11.25 1.82
CA SER A 70 4.14 -10.47 0.83
C SER A 70 3.54 -10.62 -0.56
N LEU A 71 3.40 -9.51 -1.28
CA LEU A 71 3.14 -9.46 -2.71
C LEU A 71 4.45 -9.51 -3.50
N ALA A 72 5.45 -8.75 -3.04
CA ALA A 72 6.77 -8.73 -3.66
C ALA A 72 7.60 -9.99 -3.32
N PRO A 73 8.49 -10.44 -4.22
CA PRO A 73 9.38 -11.57 -3.93
C PRO A 73 10.48 -11.20 -2.92
N PRO A 74 11.09 -12.17 -2.22
CA PRO A 74 12.20 -11.94 -1.28
C PRO A 74 13.37 -11.12 -1.84
N SER A 75 13.66 -11.24 -3.15
CA SER A 75 14.71 -10.47 -3.82
C SER A 75 14.47 -8.97 -3.80
N VAL A 76 13.20 -8.52 -3.88
CA VAL A 76 12.85 -7.10 -3.78
C VAL A 76 13.13 -6.59 -2.36
N PHE A 77 12.83 -7.36 -1.32
CA PHE A 77 13.13 -6.95 0.05
C PHE A 77 14.64 -6.87 0.30
N ALA A 78 15.42 -7.83 -0.22
CA ALA A 78 16.89 -7.77 -0.16
C ALA A 78 17.43 -6.52 -0.89
N ARG A 79 16.88 -6.20 -2.07
CA ARG A 79 17.22 -5.00 -2.85
C ARG A 79 16.94 -3.71 -2.06
N LEU A 80 15.76 -3.60 -1.46
CA LEU A 80 15.36 -2.47 -0.63
C LEU A 80 16.22 -2.37 0.64
N ALA A 81 16.50 -3.48 1.31
CA ALA A 81 17.32 -3.53 2.52
C ALA A 81 18.77 -3.09 2.28
N ALA A 82 19.33 -3.40 1.11
CA ALA A 82 20.65 -2.91 0.73
C ALA A 82 20.66 -1.41 0.44
N ALA A 83 19.59 -0.89 -0.17
CA ALA A 83 19.55 0.48 -0.66
C ALA A 83 19.03 1.51 0.37
N HIS A 84 18.12 1.13 1.29
CA HIS A 84 17.30 2.11 2.02
C HIS A 84 18.08 3.05 2.97
N LYS A 85 19.33 2.69 3.31
CA LYS A 85 20.22 3.54 4.13
C LYS A 85 20.99 4.57 3.30
N GLU A 86 21.26 4.29 2.03
CA GLU A 86 21.96 5.20 1.12
C GLU A 86 20.97 6.06 0.33
N ILE A 87 19.85 5.44 -0.08
CA ILE A 87 18.71 6.08 -0.71
C ILE A 87 17.60 6.09 0.32
N PRO A 88 17.31 7.23 0.99
CA PRO A 88 16.28 7.25 2.00
C PRO A 88 14.93 6.86 1.40
N ILE A 89 14.37 5.76 1.91
CA ILE A 89 13.05 5.25 1.54
C ILE A 89 12.12 5.47 2.73
N LEU A 90 11.03 6.18 2.49
CA LEU A 90 9.93 6.33 3.43
C LEU A 90 8.78 5.44 2.97
N PHE A 91 8.39 4.49 3.80
CA PHE A 91 7.23 3.64 3.57
C PHE A 91 5.97 4.39 4.00
N VAL A 92 5.07 4.70 3.07
CA VAL A 92 3.92 5.57 3.32
C VAL A 92 2.62 4.86 2.99
N THR A 93 1.82 4.57 4.01
CA THR A 93 0.61 3.73 3.89
C THR A 93 -0.64 4.39 4.49
N SER A 94 -1.84 3.93 4.12
CA SER A 94 -3.13 4.44 4.64
C SER A 94 -3.95 3.37 5.35
N ARG A 95 -3.28 2.52 6.13
CA ARG A 95 -3.87 1.45 6.94
C ARG A 95 -4.67 2.00 8.13
N ILE A 96 -5.78 1.33 8.46
CA ILE A 96 -6.59 1.66 9.65
C ILE A 96 -5.99 1.05 10.94
N PRO A 97 -6.25 1.63 12.12
CA PRO A 97 -5.90 1.00 13.38
C PRO A 97 -6.58 -0.36 13.59
N THR A 98 -5.86 -1.31 14.16
CA THR A 98 -6.36 -2.59 14.67
C THR A 98 -5.98 -2.76 16.13
N LEU A 99 -6.50 -3.79 16.81
CA LEU A 99 -6.06 -4.12 18.17
C LEU A 99 -4.55 -4.41 18.23
N GLY A 100 -3.95 -4.17 19.39
CA GLY A 100 -2.53 -4.40 19.65
C GLY A 100 -1.66 -3.16 19.38
N ASN A 101 -0.56 -3.36 18.65
CA ASN A 101 0.43 -2.33 18.32
C ASN A 101 -0.17 -1.24 17.43
N SER A 102 0.44 -0.04 17.45
CA SER A 102 0.09 1.01 16.49
C SER A 102 0.35 0.54 15.05
N VAL A 103 -0.41 1.07 14.08
CA VAL A 103 -0.23 0.73 12.64
C VAL A 103 1.23 0.94 12.21
N GLN A 104 1.85 2.04 12.65
CA GLN A 104 3.24 2.32 12.36
C GLN A 104 4.18 1.23 12.89
N ARG A 105 3.97 0.78 14.14
CA ARG A 105 4.77 -0.30 14.74
C ARG A 105 4.55 -1.62 14.01
N GLN A 106 3.31 -1.96 13.66
CA GLN A 106 3.01 -3.18 12.90
C GLN A 106 3.71 -3.20 11.54
N CYS A 107 3.73 -2.05 10.83
CA CYS A 107 4.44 -1.94 9.56
C CYS A 107 5.96 -2.04 9.72
N ILE A 108 6.52 -1.47 10.79
CA ILE A 108 7.96 -1.61 11.12
C ILE A 108 8.28 -3.08 11.35
N ASN A 109 7.54 -3.77 12.22
CA ASN A 109 7.76 -5.19 12.51
C ASN A 109 7.68 -6.04 11.23
N TRP A 110 6.67 -5.79 10.39
CA TRP A 110 6.47 -6.50 9.13
C TRP A 110 7.65 -6.33 8.14
N LEU A 111 8.22 -5.12 8.06
CA LEU A 111 9.37 -4.81 7.21
C LEU A 111 10.68 -5.39 7.77
N GLU A 112 10.87 -5.33 9.10
CA GLU A 112 12.04 -5.88 9.79
C GLU A 112 12.11 -7.41 9.67
N GLU A 113 10.97 -8.10 9.78
CA GLU A 113 10.87 -9.54 9.52
C GLU A 113 11.31 -9.94 8.09
N ARG A 114 11.30 -8.98 7.16
CA ARG A 114 11.73 -9.15 5.76
C ARG A 114 13.14 -8.62 5.49
N GLY A 115 13.87 -8.24 6.54
CA GLY A 115 15.27 -7.84 6.48
C GLY A 115 15.52 -6.35 6.26
N ILE A 116 14.48 -5.51 6.20
CA ILE A 116 14.63 -4.05 6.13
C ILE A 116 14.70 -3.52 7.56
N LEU A 117 15.90 -3.38 8.10
CA LEU A 117 16.16 -3.00 9.49
C LEU A 117 16.01 -1.50 9.72
N ASP A 118 15.38 -1.07 10.82
CA ASP A 118 15.13 0.35 11.15
C ASP A 118 14.38 1.13 10.04
N PRO A 119 13.25 0.63 9.50
CA PRO A 119 12.54 1.28 8.40
C PRO A 119 11.85 2.58 8.84
N LEU A 120 11.83 3.59 7.97
CA LEU A 120 11.07 4.82 8.18
C LEU A 120 9.64 4.64 7.65
N VAL A 121 8.67 4.58 8.56
CA VAL A 121 7.25 4.40 8.22
C VAL A 121 6.43 5.65 8.59
N ILE A 122 5.59 6.12 7.66
CA ILE A 122 4.56 7.13 7.89
C ILE A 122 3.19 6.52 7.58
N VAL A 123 2.23 6.70 8.49
CA VAL A 123 0.83 6.31 8.28
C VAL A 123 0.01 7.55 7.96
N ALA A 124 -0.49 7.64 6.73
CA ALA A 124 -1.36 8.69 6.24
C ALA A 124 -2.83 8.41 6.62
N GLY A 125 -3.58 9.46 6.98
CA GLY A 125 -4.99 9.37 7.36
C GLY A 125 -5.29 9.72 8.82
N GLY A 126 -6.59 9.88 9.12
CA GLY A 126 -7.16 10.22 10.42
C GLY A 126 -8.39 9.37 10.75
N ASP A 127 -8.52 9.03 12.04
CA ASP A 127 -9.49 8.19 12.77
C ASP A 127 -10.14 6.95 12.10
N ALA A 128 -10.81 6.13 12.91
CA ALA A 128 -11.27 4.77 12.61
C ALA A 128 -12.27 4.63 11.44
N ARG A 129 -12.65 5.73 10.78
CA ARG A 129 -13.53 5.72 9.59
C ARG A 129 -12.92 6.40 8.36
N GLY A 130 -11.69 6.91 8.42
CA GLY A 130 -10.93 7.37 7.25
C GLY A 130 -11.66 8.43 6.42
N ARG A 131 -12.38 9.38 7.04
CA ARG A 131 -13.16 10.41 6.32
C ARG A 131 -12.98 11.85 6.82
N THR A 132 -12.52 12.09 8.05
CA THR A 132 -12.40 13.45 8.61
C THR A 132 -11.06 13.67 9.30
N GLY A 133 -10.38 14.79 8.98
CA GLY A 133 -9.07 15.15 9.54
C GLY A 133 -7.85 14.55 8.84
N LYS A 134 -7.97 14.14 7.57
CA LYS A 134 -6.90 13.45 6.83
C LYS A 134 -5.70 14.35 6.55
N THR A 135 -4.53 13.95 7.01
CA THR A 135 -3.32 14.20 6.24
C THR A 135 -3.31 13.16 5.10
N ASP A 136 -3.63 13.61 3.89
CA ASP A 136 -3.50 12.76 2.70
C ASP A 136 -2.03 12.55 2.34
N LYS A 137 -1.78 11.49 1.58
CA LYS A 137 -0.45 11.06 1.15
C LYS A 137 0.30 12.15 0.35
N ALA A 138 -0.39 12.91 -0.51
CA ALA A 138 0.22 13.98 -1.30
C ALA A 138 0.63 15.18 -0.44
N SER A 139 -0.15 15.53 0.58
CA SER A 139 0.21 16.55 1.58
C SER A 139 1.45 16.15 2.38
N ILE A 140 1.62 14.87 2.71
CA ILE A 140 2.85 14.36 3.33
C ILE A 140 4.03 14.51 2.36
N ALA A 141 3.86 14.14 1.09
CA ALA A 141 4.92 14.30 0.10
C ALA A 141 5.34 15.76 -0.09
N ARG A 142 4.44 16.75 0.00
CA ARG A 142 4.82 18.17 -0.04
C ARG A 142 5.79 18.58 1.07
N ILE A 143 5.67 17.95 2.26
CA ILE A 143 6.55 18.23 3.39
C ILE A 143 7.92 17.59 3.19
N TRP A 144 7.94 16.32 2.79
CA TRP A 144 9.16 15.52 2.70
C TRP A 144 9.88 15.63 1.35
N SER A 145 9.18 16.11 0.32
CA SER A 145 9.67 16.31 -1.04
C SER A 145 10.40 15.09 -1.62
N PRO A 146 9.74 13.91 -1.70
CA PRO A 146 10.32 12.77 -2.41
C PRO A 146 10.55 13.14 -3.88
N TYR A 147 11.63 12.65 -4.47
CA TYR A 147 11.87 12.86 -5.90
C TYR A 147 11.11 11.84 -6.76
N PHE A 148 10.67 10.73 -6.16
CA PHE A 148 9.95 9.66 -6.84
C PHE A 148 9.02 8.91 -5.86
N ILE A 149 7.91 8.39 -6.38
CA ILE A 149 6.88 7.71 -5.60
C ILE A 149 6.50 6.39 -6.28
N ILE A 150 6.33 5.33 -5.49
CA ILE A 150 5.86 4.02 -5.94
C ILE A 150 4.55 3.70 -5.20
N GLU A 151 3.46 3.54 -5.95
CA GLU A 151 2.09 3.48 -5.43
C GLU A 151 1.22 2.58 -6.33
N ASP A 152 0.18 1.95 -5.78
CA ASP A 152 -0.80 1.20 -6.55
C ASP A 152 -2.18 1.90 -6.60
N GLY A 153 -2.49 2.74 -5.61
CA GLY A 153 -3.76 3.44 -5.48
C GLY A 153 -4.01 4.47 -6.59
N PRO A 154 -5.03 4.28 -7.46
CA PRO A 154 -5.32 5.19 -8.58
C PRO A 154 -5.47 6.66 -8.17
N GLN A 155 -6.24 6.92 -7.11
CA GLN A 155 -6.48 8.29 -6.64
C GLN A 155 -5.23 8.89 -6.00
N ASN A 156 -4.48 8.11 -5.21
CA ASN A 156 -3.22 8.59 -4.61
C ASN A 156 -2.21 8.99 -5.69
N ALA A 157 -2.07 8.18 -6.74
CA ALA A 157 -1.18 8.49 -7.86
C ALA A 157 -1.58 9.79 -8.59
N LEU A 158 -2.88 10.00 -8.81
CA LEU A 158 -3.40 11.25 -9.37
C LEU A 158 -3.13 12.45 -8.45
N ASP A 159 -3.33 12.29 -7.14
CA ASP A 159 -3.10 13.36 -6.16
C ASP A 159 -1.61 13.73 -6.07
N TYR A 160 -0.71 12.74 -6.14
CA TYR A 160 0.73 12.95 -6.21
C TYR A 160 1.17 13.65 -7.49
N ALA A 161 0.68 13.20 -8.65
CA ALA A 161 0.97 13.82 -9.93
C ALA A 161 0.45 15.28 -9.98
N ALA A 162 -0.76 15.53 -9.48
CA ALA A 162 -1.31 16.88 -9.35
C ALA A 162 -0.50 17.76 -8.38
N ALA A 163 0.21 17.16 -7.42
CA ALA A 163 1.14 17.85 -6.54
C ALA A 163 2.55 18.04 -7.16
N GLY A 164 2.78 17.58 -8.40
CA GLY A 164 4.02 17.79 -9.15
C GLY A 164 5.09 16.71 -8.94
N PHE A 165 4.72 15.54 -8.43
CA PHE A 165 5.64 14.43 -8.23
C PHE A 165 5.62 13.44 -9.40
N GLU A 166 6.77 12.80 -9.64
CA GLU A 166 6.88 11.63 -10.52
C GLU A 166 6.44 10.38 -9.76
N VAL A 167 5.57 9.58 -10.38
CA VAL A 167 4.92 8.41 -9.77
C VAL A 167 5.06 7.19 -10.67
N ALA A 168 5.67 6.12 -10.17
CA ALA A 168 5.47 4.79 -10.69
C ALA A 168 4.16 4.21 -10.13
N LEU A 169 3.14 4.13 -10.99
CA LEU A 169 1.87 3.49 -10.67
C LEU A 169 1.94 2.02 -11.10
N LEU A 170 1.83 1.10 -10.15
CA LEU A 170 1.94 -0.32 -10.48
C LEU A 170 0.84 -0.76 -11.46
N ASP A 171 1.25 -1.58 -12.44
CA ASP A 171 0.39 -2.10 -13.50
C ASP A 171 -0.51 -3.23 -12.98
N TRP A 172 -1.69 -2.84 -12.51
CA TRP A 172 -2.77 -3.74 -12.09
C TRP A 172 -4.01 -3.51 -12.95
N PRO A 173 -4.97 -4.47 -13.01
CA PRO A 173 -6.19 -4.28 -13.79
C PRO A 173 -6.96 -3.01 -13.39
N TYR A 174 -7.04 -2.72 -12.08
CA TYR A 174 -7.72 -1.53 -11.55
C TYR A 174 -6.98 -0.21 -11.79
N THR A 175 -5.74 -0.22 -12.29
CA THR A 175 -4.97 0.98 -12.65
C THR A 175 -4.94 1.25 -14.16
N ALA A 176 -5.55 0.38 -14.99
CA ALA A 176 -5.45 0.41 -16.45
C ALA A 176 -5.78 1.77 -17.10
N ASN A 177 -6.77 2.47 -16.52
CA ASN A 177 -7.27 3.73 -17.06
C ASN A 177 -6.69 4.97 -16.36
N THR A 178 -5.83 4.80 -15.37
CA THR A 178 -5.25 5.91 -14.60
C THR A 178 -4.06 6.49 -15.34
N LYS A 179 -4.20 7.72 -15.83
CA LYS A 179 -3.16 8.42 -16.60
C LYS A 179 -3.18 9.91 -16.28
N ALA A 180 -1.99 10.48 -16.08
CA ALA A 180 -1.74 11.90 -15.97
C ALA A 180 -0.25 12.18 -16.30
N PRO A 181 0.14 13.41 -16.65
CA PRO A 181 1.55 13.79 -16.67
C PRO A 181 2.23 13.44 -15.34
N GLY A 182 3.43 12.86 -15.39
CA GLY A 182 4.17 12.40 -14.21
C GLY A 182 3.78 11.01 -13.69
N ILE A 183 2.79 10.34 -14.28
CA ILE A 183 2.46 8.94 -13.95
C ILE A 183 3.06 7.99 -14.98
N HIS A 184 3.88 7.06 -14.51
CA HIS A 184 4.50 5.97 -15.26
C HIS A 184 3.86 4.65 -14.82
N ARG A 185 3.09 4.01 -15.70
CA ARG A 185 2.55 2.67 -15.40
C ARG A 185 3.61 1.62 -15.69
N CYS A 186 3.96 0.81 -14.70
CA CYS A 186 5.06 -0.14 -14.80
C CYS A 186 4.92 -1.29 -13.80
N ASN A 187 5.74 -2.32 -13.92
CA ASN A 187 5.88 -3.31 -12.85
C ASN A 187 6.79 -2.80 -11.72
N LEU A 188 6.91 -3.57 -10.63
CA LEU A 188 7.69 -3.17 -9.46
C LEU A 188 9.20 -3.09 -9.73
N ASP A 189 9.77 -3.97 -10.56
CA ASP A 189 11.19 -3.94 -10.85
C ASP A 189 11.57 -2.70 -11.66
N GLU A 190 10.75 -2.34 -12.65
CA GLU A 190 10.85 -1.10 -13.43
C GLU A 190 10.67 0.13 -12.53
N ALA A 191 9.71 0.10 -11.60
CA ALA A 191 9.49 1.19 -10.64
C ALA A 191 10.74 1.46 -9.79
N LEU A 192 11.36 0.40 -9.28
CA LEU A 192 12.57 0.49 -8.47
C LEU A 192 13.77 0.96 -9.29
N GLU A 193 13.87 0.56 -10.55
CA GLU A 193 14.90 1.06 -11.48
C GLU A 193 14.75 2.56 -11.77
N MET A 194 13.54 3.02 -12.10
CA MET A 194 13.26 4.45 -12.30
C MET A 194 13.53 5.28 -11.04
N ALA A 195 13.29 4.70 -9.86
CA ALA A 195 13.57 5.33 -8.58
C ALA A 195 15.08 5.35 -8.23
N GLY A 196 15.93 4.69 -9.02
CA GLY A 196 17.37 4.61 -8.82
C GLY A 196 17.82 3.61 -7.75
N VAL A 197 16.95 2.66 -7.37
CA VAL A 197 17.29 1.61 -6.40
C VAL A 197 18.15 0.55 -7.12
N PRO A 198 19.42 0.30 -6.75
CA PRO A 198 20.30 -0.63 -7.46
C PRO A 198 19.83 -2.08 -7.32
N TYR A 199 20.22 -2.96 -8.25
CA TYR A 199 20.13 -4.41 -8.06
C TYR A 199 21.24 -4.88 -7.11
N VAL A 200 20.99 -5.97 -6.39
CA VAL A 200 21.93 -6.61 -5.44
C VAL A 200 22.35 -7.97 -5.99
#